data_AF-A0A6J4U6V1-F1
#
_entry.id   AF-A0A6J4U6V1-F1
#
_cell.length_a   1.000
_cell.length_b   1.000
_cell.length_c   1.000
_cell.angle_alpha   90.00
_cell.angle_beta   90.00
_cell.angle_gamma   90.00
#
_symmetry.space_group_name_H-M   'P 1'
#
loop_
_entity.id
_entity.type
_entity.pdbx_description
1 polymer ?
#
loop_
_entity_poly.entity_id
_entity_poly.type
_entity_poly.pdbx_seq_one_letter_code
_entity_poly.pdbx_strand_id
1 'polypeptide(L)' 'MAVEGPEAKSTLRIGLAAARNAETVAERLDIVDRFLEDAALRDVVIVCFPETYIPGLRGQDFAVPPLDQARQQA' A
#
# COMPACT_ATOMS: atom_id res chain seq x y z
N MET A 1 31.50 19.74 13.34
CA MET A 1 31.27 18.29 13.15
C MET A 1 30.36 18.15 11.95
N ALA A 2 30.88 17.67 10.82
CA ALA A 2 30.03 17.35 9.68
C ALA A 2 29.14 16.18 10.07
N VAL A 3 27.83 16.37 9.95
CA VAL A 3 26.87 15.28 10.12
C VAL A 3 26.95 14.49 8.82
N GLU A 4 27.55 13.31 8.86
CA GLU A 4 27.59 12.43 7.69
C GLU A 4 26.15 12.04 7.33
N GLY A 5 25.73 12.43 6.12
CA GLY A 5 24.45 12.02 5.56
C GLY A 5 24.45 10.51 5.31
N PRO A 6 23.27 9.86 5.25
CA PRO A 6 23.18 8.43 5.04
C PRO A 6 23.92 8.05 3.76
N GLU A 7 24.89 7.14 3.89
CA GLU A 7 25.59 6.54 2.77
C GLU A 7 24.54 6.03 1.77
N ALA A 8 24.62 6.51 0.52
CA ALA A 8 23.61 6.19 -0.47
C ALA A 8 23.58 4.67 -0.68
N LYS A 9 22.50 4.01 -0.23
CA LYS A 9 22.29 2.57 -0.47
C LYS A 9 22.48 2.30 -1.96
N SER A 10 23.43 1.41 -2.30
CA SER A 10 23.78 1.09 -3.69
C SER A 10 22.64 0.47 -4.49
N THR A 11 21.61 -0.02 -3.80
CA THR A 11 20.38 -0.58 -4.38
C THR A 11 19.15 0.03 -3.73
N LEU A 12 18.26 0.60 -4.55
CA LEU A 12 16.94 1.06 -4.15
C LEU A 12 15.97 -0.12 -4.04
N ARG A 13 15.43 -0.38 -2.85
CA ARG A 13 14.41 -1.41 -2.64
C ARG A 13 13.02 -0.78 -2.60
N ILE A 14 12.17 -1.19 -3.53
CA ILE A 14 10.76 -0.76 -3.62
C ILE A 14 9.87 -1.97 -3.32
N GLY A 15 8.92 -1.80 -2.41
CA GLY A 15 7.94 -2.82 -2.03
C GLY A 15 6.62 -2.58 -2.74
N LEU A 16 6.02 -3.65 -3.27
CA LEU A 16 4.67 -3.63 -3.83
C LEU A 16 3.73 -4.33 -2.85
N ALA A 17 2.85 -3.58 -2.21
CA ALA A 17 1.93 -4.11 -1.21
C ALA A 17 0.76 -4.82 -1.90
N ALA A 18 0.60 -6.12 -1.63
CA ALA A 18 -0.53 -6.91 -2.09
C ALA A 18 -1.74 -6.74 -1.15
N ALA A 19 -2.24 -5.51 -1.03
CA ALA A 19 -3.36 -5.18 -0.15
C ALA A 19 -4.67 -5.79 -0.67
N ARG A 20 -5.29 -6.69 0.12
CA ARG A 20 -6.66 -7.19 -0.12
C ARG A 20 -7.68 -6.19 0.38
N ASN A 21 -8.88 -6.13 -0.20
CA ASN A 21 -9.97 -5.27 0.28
C ASN A 21 -10.28 -5.53 1.77
N ALA A 22 -10.44 -4.44 2.52
CA ALA A 22 -10.90 -4.43 3.91
C ALA A 22 -12.33 -3.86 3.94
N GLU A 23 -13.12 -4.22 4.96
CA GLU A 23 -14.51 -3.75 5.06
C GLU A 23 -14.58 -2.33 5.57
N THR A 24 -13.62 -1.92 6.41
CA THR A 24 -13.62 -0.60 7.06
C THR A 24 -12.31 0.16 6.82
N VAL A 25 -12.38 1.49 6.93
CA VAL A 25 -11.19 2.36 6.86
C VAL A 25 -10.23 2.08 8.01
N ALA A 26 -10.74 1.88 9.23
CA ALA A 26 -9.91 1.61 10.41
C ALA A 26 -9.10 0.31 10.24
N GLU A 27 -9.77 -0.79 9.87
CA GLU A 27 -9.09 -2.07 9.58
C GLU A 27 -8.05 -1.91 8.47
N ARG A 28 -8.34 -1.11 7.43
CA ARG A 28 -7.36 -0.83 6.40
C ARG A 28 -6.12 -0.13 6.96
N LEU A 29 -6.28 0.89 7.81
CA LEU A 29 -5.15 1.64 8.34
C LEU A 29 -4.25 0.73 9.21
N ASP A 30 -4.84 -0.14 10.02
CA ASP A 30 -4.08 -1.15 10.78
C ASP A 30 -3.26 -2.08 9.86
N ILE A 31 -3.82 -2.47 8.71
CA ILE A 31 -3.12 -3.27 7.70
C ILE A 31 -1.98 -2.47 7.04
N VAL A 32 -2.15 -1.16 6.82
CA VAL A 32 -1.11 -0.29 6.26
C VAL A 32 0.08 -0.22 7.21
N ASP A 33 -0.18 -0.01 8.49
CA ASP A 33 0.88 0.07 9.50
C ASP A 33 1.72 -1.22 9.50
N ARG A 34 1.05 -2.39 9.45
CA ARG A 34 1.75 -3.69 9.32
C ARG A 34 2.58 -3.80 8.04
N PHE A 35 2.07 -3.33 6.90
CA PHE A 35 2.84 -3.33 5.65
C PHE A 35 4.09 -2.44 5.74
N LEU A 36 3.98 -1.30 6.42
CA LEU A 36 5.10 -0.38 6.61
C LEU A 36 6.15 -0.97 7.57
N GLU A 37 5.72 -1.62 8.65
CA GLU A 37 6.61 -2.34 9.58
C GLU A 37 7.38 -3.46 8.84
N ASP A 38 6.69 -4.31 8.08
CA ASP A 38 7.31 -5.38 7.29
C ASP A 38 8.27 -4.83 6.22
N ALA A 39 7.93 -3.70 5.60
CA ALA A 39 8.78 -3.04 4.61
C ALA A 39 10.06 -2.49 5.24
N ALA A 40 9.95 -1.84 6.41
CA ALA A 40 11.08 -1.33 7.16
C ALA A 40 12.06 -2.44 7.55
N LEU A 41 11.55 -3.59 8.02
CA LEU A 41 12.35 -4.78 8.34
C LEU A 41 13.11 -5.35 7.13
N ARG A 42 12.70 -5.01 5.90
CA ARG A 42 13.27 -5.50 4.64
C ARG A 42 14.14 -4.47 3.92
N ASP A 43 14.43 -3.34 4.58
CA ASP A 43 15.16 -2.20 4.00
C ASP A 43 14.49 -1.61 2.75
N VAL A 44 13.17 -1.75 2.63
CA VAL A 44 12.39 -1.10 1.57
C VAL A 44 12.28 0.39 1.89
N VAL A 45 12.56 1.23 0.90
CA VAL A 45 12.55 2.70 1.06
C VAL A 45 11.30 3.36 0.48
N ILE A 46 10.57 2.66 -0.39
CA ILE A 46 9.29 3.11 -0.94
C ILE A 46 8.34 1.91 -0.96
N VAL A 47 7.13 2.09 -0.44
CA VAL A 47 6.05 1.09 -0.52
C VAL A 47 4.95 1.63 -1.42
N CYS A 48 4.64 0.90 -2.49
CA CYS A 48 3.56 1.23 -3.41
C CYS A 48 2.32 0.39 -3.07
N PHE A 49 1.17 1.05 -3.00
CA PHE A 49 -0.13 0.42 -2.75
C PHE A 49 -1.00 0.44 -4.02
N PRO A 50 -1.95 -0.50 -4.17
CA PRO A 50 -2.92 -0.48 -5.26
C PRO A 50 -3.78 0.79 -5.24
N GLU A 51 -4.32 1.17 -6.40
CA GLU A 51 -5.23 2.31 -6.51
C GLU A 51 -6.48 2.13 -5.62
N THR A 52 -6.93 3.20 -4.95
CA THR A 52 -8.13 3.21 -4.09
C THR A 52 -8.18 2.09 -3.03
N TYR A 53 -7.03 1.60 -2.58
CA TYR A 53 -6.97 0.48 -1.62
C TYR A 53 -7.63 0.82 -0.26
N ILE A 54 -7.83 2.09 0.07
CA ILE A 54 -8.61 2.52 1.24
C ILE A 54 -10.10 2.53 0.90
N PRO A 55 -10.95 1.84 1.69
CA PRO A 55 -12.39 1.83 1.47
C PRO A 55 -13.00 3.24 1.40
N GLY A 56 -13.98 3.42 0.51
CA GLY A 56 -14.69 4.70 0.34
C GLY A 56 -14.00 5.73 -0.54
N LEU A 57 -12.76 5.50 -1.00
CA LEU A 57 -12.09 6.39 -1.96
C LEU A 57 -12.56 6.20 -3.41
N ARG A 58 -13.22 5.07 -3.71
CA ARG A 58 -13.75 4.78 -5.03
C ARG A 58 -15.21 5.26 -5.13
N GLY A 59 -15.55 6.01 -6.19
CA GLY A 59 -16.94 6.40 -6.46
C GLY A 59 -17.49 7.47 -5.53
N GLN A 60 -16.71 8.50 -5.21
CA GLN A 60 -17.18 9.58 -4.33
C GLN A 60 -18.40 10.32 -4.89
N ASP A 61 -18.53 10.36 -6.22
CA ASP A 61 -19.52 11.10 -7.00
C ASP A 61 -20.45 10.18 -7.81
N PHE A 62 -20.27 8.86 -7.75
CA PHE A 62 -21.13 7.89 -8.46
C PHE A 62 -21.16 6.52 -7.79
N ALA A 63 -22.26 5.79 -8.00
CA ALA A 63 -22.40 4.43 -7.48
C ALA A 63 -21.39 3.49 -8.15
N VAL A 64 -20.55 2.86 -7.33
CA VAL A 64 -19.58 1.88 -7.79
C VAL A 64 -20.18 0.48 -7.71
N PRO A 65 -20.22 -0.27 -8.82
CA PRO A 65 -20.66 -1.66 -8.79
C PRO A 65 -19.80 -2.51 -7.85
N PRO A 66 -20.39 -3.53 -7.20
CA PRO A 66 -19.65 -4.46 -6.36
C PRO A 66 -18.56 -5.18 -7.17
N LEU A 67 -17.58 -5.74 -6.44
CA LEU A 67 -16.48 -6.50 -7.03
C LEU A 67 -17.02 -7.67 -7.86
N ASP A 68 -16.66 -7.72 -9.16
CA ASP A 68 -16.97 -8.82 -10.08
C ASP A 68 -15.67 -9.46 -10.58
N GLN A 69 -15.00 -10.17 -9.67
CA GLN A 69 -13.71 -10.81 -9.93
C GLN A 69 -13.81 -11.88 -11.01
N ALA A 70 -14.93 -12.62 -11.05
CA ALA A 70 -15.16 -13.69 -12.01
C ALA A 70 -15.10 -13.16 -13.45
N ARG A 71 -15.69 -11.99 -13.72
CA ARG A 71 -15.60 -11.34 -15.02
C ARG A 71 -14.19 -10.89 -15.39
N GLN A 72 -13.38 -10.45 -14.43
CA GLN A 72 -12.04 -9.90 -14.70
C GLN A 72 -10.94 -10.96 -14.90
N GLN A 73 -11.22 -12.22 -14.58
CA GLN A 73 -10.28 -13.34 -14.70
C GLN A 73 -10.54 -14.25 -15.92
N ALA A 74 -11.57 -13.95 -16.71
CA ALA A 74 -11.90 -14.63 -17.96
C ALA A 74 -11.13 -14.02 -19.15
#